data_AF-A0A8S3HEW9-F1
#
_entry.id   AF-A0A8S3HEW9-F1
#
_cell.length_a   1.000
_cell.length_b   1.000
_cell.length_c   1.000
_cell.angle_alpha   90.00
_cell.angle_beta   90.00
_cell.angle_gamma   90.00
#
_symmetry.space_group_name_H-M   'P 1'
#
loop_
_entity.id
_entity.type
_entity.pdbx_description
1 polymer ?
#
loop_
_entity_poly.entity_id
_entity_poly.type
_entity_poly.pdbx_seq_one_letter_code
_entity_poly.pdbx_strand_id
1 'polypeptide(L)'
;MIRYLCYTSPVWLSTEIDGIRIISGRTLDFFQRLPQEIFNIFAILSTSPGAKLFSAYMDYKYENQMAEMLLNELKSSGATNGLEEAVKQCIAAASNENDPSIQKLLLKAALFGRSFLCVNLNNPKISMRPTVTVINDLCTNVIRDLRLINNLQHINISMPLTFKQFELIGTSILIDRLLRRNLHEFATSVTKLLRMPAEEGENRILVQWAVQQ
;
A
#
# COMPACT_ATOMS: atom_id res chain seq x y z
N MET A 1 -9.77 20.61 10.11
CA MET A 1 -10.43 21.56 9.19
C MET A 1 -11.28 20.75 8.24
N ILE A 2 -12.62 20.82 8.31
CA ILE A 2 -13.51 20.09 7.41
C ILE A 2 -13.72 20.98 6.18
N ARG A 3 -13.22 20.55 5.02
CA ARG A 3 -13.51 21.19 3.72
C ARG A 3 -14.91 20.77 3.31
N TYR A 4 -15.82 21.71 3.09
CA TYR A 4 -17.09 21.41 2.44
C TYR A 4 -16.81 20.92 1.01
N LEU A 5 -17.20 19.69 0.71
CA LEU A 5 -17.19 19.16 -0.65
C LEU A 5 -18.46 19.70 -1.35
N CYS A 6 -18.27 20.61 -2.32
CA CYS A 6 -19.37 21.16 -3.09
C CYS A 6 -19.78 20.17 -4.18
N TYR A 7 -20.87 19.42 -3.94
CA TYR A 7 -21.49 18.57 -4.94
C TYR A 7 -22.65 19.31 -5.62
N THR A 8 -22.68 19.30 -6.95
CA THR A 8 -23.73 19.96 -7.75
C THR A 8 -24.94 19.08 -8.03
N SER A 9 -24.89 17.81 -7.60
CA SER A 9 -25.93 16.79 -7.75
C SER A 9 -26.23 16.11 -6.41
N PRO A 10 -27.42 15.49 -6.24
CA PRO A 10 -27.67 14.63 -5.09
C PRO A 10 -26.57 13.59 -4.92
N VAL A 11 -26.17 13.34 -3.68
CA VAL A 11 -25.17 12.33 -3.32
C VAL A 11 -25.79 11.25 -2.45
N TRP A 12 -25.36 10.02 -2.65
CA TRP A 12 -25.66 8.89 -1.79
C TRP A 12 -24.44 8.57 -0.93
N LEU A 13 -24.69 8.29 0.35
CA LEU A 13 -23.64 7.98 1.33
C LEU A 13 -23.72 6.50 1.70
N SER A 14 -22.61 5.79 1.54
CA SER A 14 -22.42 4.43 2.04
C SER A 14 -21.47 4.45 3.22
N THR A 15 -21.85 3.81 4.33
CA THR A 15 -20.90 3.54 5.41
C THR A 15 -20.01 2.36 5.03
N GLU A 16 -18.71 2.56 5.12
CA GLU A 16 -17.68 1.53 4.94
C GLU A 16 -16.96 1.28 6.26
N ILE A 17 -16.13 0.24 6.33
CA ILE A 17 -15.46 -0.17 7.58
C ILE A 17 -14.46 0.89 8.10
N ASP A 18 -13.93 1.72 7.20
CA ASP A 18 -12.85 2.68 7.46
C ASP A 18 -13.20 4.10 7.01
N GLY A 19 -14.44 4.35 6.60
CA GLY A 19 -14.88 5.66 6.16
C GLY A 19 -16.29 5.68 5.59
N ILE A 20 -16.56 6.71 4.78
CA ILE A 20 -17.83 6.94 4.10
C ILE A 20 -17.54 7.08 2.62
N ARG A 21 -18.22 6.29 1.81
CA ARG A 21 -18.20 6.43 0.35
C ARG A 21 -19.28 7.41 -0.07
N ILE A 22 -18.89 8.42 -0.85
CA ILE A 22 -19.77 9.45 -1.37
C ILE A 22 -19.96 9.19 -2.86
N ILE A 23 -21.17 8.83 -3.24
CA ILE A 23 -21.52 8.47 -4.61
C ILE A 23 -22.36 9.60 -5.20
N SER A 24 -21.83 10.25 -6.23
CA SER A 24 -22.58 11.22 -7.03
C SER A 24 -22.85 10.66 -8.43
N GLY A 25 -23.64 11.38 -9.24
CA GLY A 25 -23.84 11.00 -10.65
C GLY A 25 -22.57 11.06 -11.51
N ARG A 26 -21.46 11.60 -10.99
CA ARG A 26 -20.21 11.82 -11.74
C ARG A 26 -18.95 11.34 -11.03
N THR A 27 -18.97 11.22 -9.71
CA THR A 27 -17.79 10.94 -8.88
C THR A 27 -18.10 9.86 -7.87
N LEU A 28 -17.05 9.14 -7.50
CA LEU A 28 -17.07 8.18 -6.42
C LEU A 28 -15.92 8.54 -5.48
N ASP A 29 -16.23 9.31 -4.45
CA ASP A 29 -15.25 9.84 -3.51
C ASP A 29 -15.26 9.00 -2.23
N PHE A 30 -14.13 9.02 -1.52
CA PHE A 30 -13.98 8.33 -0.24
C PHE A 30 -13.51 9.28 0.84
N PHE A 31 -14.31 9.39 1.90
CA PHE A 31 -14.03 10.22 3.05
C PHE A 31 -13.69 9.34 4.25
N GLN A 32 -12.47 9.46 4.76
CA GLN A 32 -12.01 8.74 5.94
C GLN A 32 -11.35 9.68 6.94
N ARG A 33 -11.30 9.25 8.20
CA ARG A 33 -10.39 9.85 9.17
C ARG A 33 -8.95 9.60 8.71
N LEU A 34 -8.09 10.62 8.83
CA LEU A 34 -6.67 10.47 8.50
C LEU A 34 -6.06 9.29 9.31
N PRO A 35 -5.55 8.25 8.63
CA PRO A 35 -4.90 7.12 9.29
C PRO A 35 -3.69 7.55 10.12
N GLN A 36 -3.47 6.90 11.25
CA GLN A 36 -2.40 7.26 12.19
C GLN A 36 -1.02 7.02 11.57
N GLU A 37 -0.89 6.01 10.72
CA GLU A 37 0.32 5.64 9.99
C GLU A 37 0.79 6.79 9.09
N ILE A 38 -0.15 7.41 8.37
CA ILE A 38 0.11 8.57 7.51
C ILE A 38 0.42 9.79 8.37
N PHE A 39 -0.38 10.03 9.42
CA PHE A 39 -0.16 11.14 10.33
C PHE A 39 1.24 11.08 10.96
N ASN A 40 1.68 9.91 11.41
CA ASN A 40 2.99 9.73 12.01
C ASN A 40 4.13 10.10 11.06
N ILE A 41 3.97 9.99 9.74
CA ILE A 41 5.01 10.36 8.77
C ILE A 41 4.94 11.84 8.39
N PHE A 42 3.75 12.35 8.11
CA PHE A 42 3.56 13.70 7.55
C PHE A 42 3.26 14.78 8.59
N ALA A 43 3.04 14.43 9.86
CA ALA A 43 2.82 15.42 10.90
C ALA A 43 4.02 16.38 11.01
N ILE A 44 3.71 17.66 11.21
CA ILE A 44 4.69 18.71 11.42
C ILE A 44 5.54 18.36 12.64
N LEU A 45 6.87 18.43 12.49
CA LEU A 45 7.83 18.09 13.55
C LEU A 45 7.68 16.66 14.07
N SER A 46 7.18 15.74 13.25
CA SER A 46 7.10 14.34 13.64
C SER A 46 8.50 13.77 13.93
N THR A 47 8.63 13.15 15.10
CA THR A 47 9.84 12.46 15.52
C THR A 47 9.77 10.95 15.29
N SER A 48 8.76 10.48 14.56
CA SER A 48 8.60 9.05 14.28
C SER A 48 9.77 8.53 13.43
N PRO A 49 10.17 7.26 13.60
CA PRO A 49 11.19 6.64 12.75
C PRO A 49 10.85 6.73 11.26
N GLY A 50 9.58 6.50 10.89
CA GLY A 50 9.09 6.59 9.51
C GLY A 50 9.20 8.01 8.93
N ALA A 51 8.87 9.05 9.72
CA ALA A 51 9.05 10.44 9.32
C ALA A 51 10.53 10.75 9.04
N LYS A 52 11.44 10.36 9.95
CA LYS A 52 12.89 10.56 9.75
C LYS A 52 13.40 9.86 8.50
N LEU A 53 12.98 8.62 8.24
CA LEU A 53 13.39 7.88 7.05
C LEU A 53 12.84 8.52 5.76
N PHE A 54 11.60 8.99 5.81
CA PHE A 54 10.98 9.70 4.69
C PHE A 54 11.71 11.01 4.38
N SER A 55 12.04 11.80 5.41
CA SER A 55 12.88 13.00 5.29
C SER A 55 14.26 12.67 4.72
N ALA A 56 14.92 11.63 5.22
CA ALA A 56 16.21 11.18 4.70
C ALA A 56 16.13 10.79 3.22
N TYR A 57 15.06 10.12 2.80
CA TYR A 57 14.82 9.79 1.39
C TYR A 57 14.60 11.05 0.53
N MET A 58 13.89 12.05 1.06
CA MET A 58 13.71 13.33 0.37
C MET A 58 15.01 14.08 0.21
N ASP A 59 15.79 14.19 1.27
CA ASP A 59 17.12 14.81 1.22
C ASP A 59 18.02 14.08 0.22
N TYR A 60 18.02 12.75 0.22
CA TYR A 60 18.74 11.95 -0.77
C TYR A 60 18.28 12.24 -2.21
N LYS A 61 16.97 12.30 -2.45
CA LYS A 61 16.38 12.57 -3.77
C LYS A 61 16.74 13.97 -4.29
N TYR A 62 16.91 14.94 -3.41
CA TYR A 62 17.29 16.32 -3.73
C TYR A 62 18.79 16.61 -3.54
N GLU A 63 19.62 15.56 -3.43
CA GLU A 63 21.08 15.66 -3.29
C GLU A 63 21.55 16.50 -2.08
N ASN A 64 20.74 16.53 -1.02
CA ASN A 64 21.06 17.17 0.23
C ASN A 64 21.88 16.23 1.14
N GLN A 65 22.96 16.75 1.73
CA GLN A 65 23.89 15.99 2.56
C GLN A 65 23.29 15.50 3.90
N MET A 66 22.14 16.06 4.29
CA MET A 66 21.44 15.74 5.55
C MET A 66 20.91 14.30 5.62
N ALA A 67 20.75 13.63 4.47
CA ALA A 67 20.25 12.26 4.40
C ALA A 67 21.10 11.28 5.22
N GLU A 68 22.43 11.40 5.15
CA GLU A 68 23.35 10.50 5.86
C GLU A 68 23.24 10.68 7.39
N MET A 69 23.13 11.93 7.84
CA MET A 69 22.96 12.25 9.26
C MET A 69 21.69 11.59 9.82
N LEU A 70 20.56 11.76 9.15
CA LEU A 70 19.27 11.18 9.57
C LEU A 70 19.29 9.64 9.58
N LEU A 71 19.97 9.03 8.60
CA LEU A 71 20.16 7.57 8.57
C LEU A 71 21.03 7.08 9.72
N ASN A 72 22.08 7.82 10.09
CA ASN A 72 22.96 7.47 11.21
C ASN A 72 22.25 7.64 12.56
N GLU A 73 21.38 8.65 12.70
CA GLU A 73 20.48 8.77 13.85
C GLU A 73 19.56 7.55 13.98
N LEU A 74 18.94 7.10 12.88
CA LEU A 74 18.05 5.94 12.88
C LEU A 74 18.75 4.61 13.20
N LYS A 75 20.06 4.51 12.88
CA LYS A 75 20.88 3.34 13.22
C LYS A 75 21.38 3.37 14.67
N SER A 76 21.58 4.56 15.24
CA SER A 76 22.17 4.74 16.58
C SER A 76 21.14 4.72 17.71
N SER A 77 19.85 4.91 17.43
CA SER A 77 18.77 4.71 18.41
C SER A 77 18.64 3.22 18.79
N GLY A 78 18.97 2.86 20.04
CA GLY A 78 19.12 1.48 20.52
C GLY A 78 17.84 0.65 20.78
N ALA A 79 18.07 -0.59 21.25
CA ALA A 79 17.18 -1.73 21.61
C ALA A 79 16.40 -2.43 20.47
N THR A 80 15.82 -1.69 19.53
CA THR A 80 15.20 -2.22 18.30
C THR A 80 15.80 -1.47 17.13
N ASN A 81 16.14 -2.15 16.04
CA ASN A 81 16.81 -1.56 14.89
C ASN A 81 15.91 -0.42 14.33
N GLY A 82 16.14 0.84 14.71
CA GLY A 82 15.20 1.96 14.46
C GLY A 82 14.88 2.15 12.98
N LEU A 83 15.85 1.82 12.13
CA LEU A 83 15.70 1.77 10.68
C LEU A 83 14.69 0.70 10.20
N GLU A 84 14.65 -0.47 10.83
CA GLU A 84 13.67 -1.51 10.49
C GLU A 84 12.25 -1.04 10.80
N GLU A 85 12.06 -0.43 11.96
CA GLU A 85 10.76 0.13 12.36
C GLU A 85 10.35 1.27 11.41
N ALA A 86 11.29 2.12 11.03
CA ALA A 86 11.04 3.18 10.05
C ALA A 86 10.57 2.62 8.69
N VAL A 87 11.19 1.53 8.21
CA VAL A 87 10.78 0.86 6.97
C VAL A 87 9.36 0.31 7.11
N LYS A 88 9.04 -0.38 8.21
CA LYS A 88 7.68 -0.89 8.47
C LYS A 88 6.65 0.23 8.52
N GLN A 89 6.95 1.35 9.17
CA GLN A 89 6.06 2.51 9.24
C GLN A 89 5.80 3.11 7.86
N CYS A 90 6.82 3.26 7.00
CA CYS A 90 6.65 3.72 5.62
C CYS A 90 5.78 2.78 4.79
N ILE A 91 5.93 1.45 4.96
CA ILE A 91 5.08 0.46 4.28
C ILE A 91 3.63 0.57 4.76
N ALA A 92 3.42 0.61 6.09
CA ALA A 92 2.09 0.71 6.68
C ALA A 92 1.38 2.01 6.29
N ALA A 93 2.10 3.13 6.22
CA ALA A 93 1.56 4.39 5.73
C ALA A 93 1.19 4.30 4.24
N ALA A 94 2.02 3.65 3.42
CA ALA A 94 1.70 3.43 2.00
C ALA A 94 0.43 2.59 1.82
N SER A 95 0.23 1.56 2.66
CA SER A 95 -1.01 0.76 2.65
C SER A 95 -2.26 1.55 2.99
N ASN A 96 -2.16 2.57 3.85
CA ASN A 96 -3.32 3.36 4.28
C ASN A 96 -3.57 4.62 3.44
N GLU A 97 -2.73 4.89 2.45
CA GLU A 97 -2.82 6.06 1.56
C GLU A 97 -3.63 5.73 0.31
N ASN A 98 -4.43 6.69 -0.18
CA ASN A 98 -5.27 6.52 -1.36
C ASN A 98 -4.68 7.19 -2.61
N ASP A 99 -3.79 8.18 -2.48
CA ASP A 99 -3.11 8.78 -3.63
C ASP A 99 -1.96 7.88 -4.12
N PRO A 100 -2.02 7.32 -5.36
CA PRO A 100 -0.97 6.47 -5.89
C PRO A 100 0.40 7.14 -5.99
N SER A 101 0.45 8.47 -6.09
CA SER A 101 1.70 9.24 -6.12
C SER A 101 2.38 9.23 -4.76
N ILE A 102 1.61 9.44 -3.69
CA ILE A 102 2.11 9.42 -2.31
C ILE A 102 2.46 7.98 -1.89
N GLN A 103 1.62 7.00 -2.24
CA GLN A 103 1.93 5.57 -2.03
C GLN A 103 3.29 5.21 -2.63
N LYS A 104 3.54 5.56 -3.90
CA LYS A 104 4.83 5.30 -4.58
C LYS A 104 6.00 5.96 -3.86
N LEU A 105 5.80 7.17 -3.34
CA LEU A 105 6.83 7.95 -2.65
C LEU A 105 7.21 7.29 -1.31
N LEU A 106 6.21 6.90 -0.52
CA LEU A 106 6.38 6.15 0.74
C LEU A 106 7.07 4.80 0.51
N LEU A 107 6.66 4.07 -0.53
CA LEU A 107 7.30 2.80 -0.92
C LEU A 107 8.75 3.00 -1.37
N LYS A 108 9.07 4.07 -2.09
CA LYS A 108 10.47 4.39 -2.45
C LYS A 108 11.31 4.69 -1.21
N ALA A 109 10.77 5.44 -0.25
CA ALA A 109 11.44 5.68 1.03
C ALA A 109 11.67 4.38 1.82
N ALA A 110 10.68 3.48 1.85
CA ALA A 110 10.82 2.16 2.47
C ALA A 110 11.91 1.31 1.78
N LEU A 111 11.92 1.27 0.45
CA LEU A 111 12.93 0.55 -0.34
C LEU A 111 14.33 1.15 -0.17
N PHE A 112 14.42 2.47 -0.01
CA PHE A 112 15.65 3.18 0.33
C PHE A 112 16.16 2.75 1.72
N GLY A 113 15.34 2.80 2.77
CA GLY A 113 15.75 2.34 4.10
C GLY A 113 16.16 0.87 4.14
N ARG A 114 15.46 0.03 3.36
CA ARG A 114 15.75 -1.40 3.22
C ARG A 114 17.14 -1.68 2.65
N SER A 115 17.65 -0.87 1.72
CA SER A 115 18.99 -1.10 1.15
C SER A 115 20.07 -1.05 2.23
N PHE A 116 19.88 -0.24 3.27
CA PHE A 116 20.80 -0.12 4.40
C PHE A 116 20.61 -1.21 5.48
N LEU A 117 19.51 -1.97 5.44
CA LEU A 117 19.31 -3.15 6.30
C LEU A 117 20.05 -4.39 5.78
N CYS A 118 20.22 -4.49 4.45
CA CYS A 118 20.91 -5.61 3.80
C CYS A 118 22.45 -5.54 3.93
N VAL A 119 23.00 -4.36 4.23
CA VAL A 119 24.43 -4.08 4.20
C VAL A 119 25.00 -4.18 5.61
N ASN A 120 25.41 -5.38 6.01
CA ASN A 120 26.24 -5.59 7.19
C ASN A 120 27.70 -5.75 6.72
N LEU A 121 28.39 -4.63 6.48
CA LEU A 121 29.75 -4.57 5.89
C LEU A 121 30.81 -5.32 6.70
N ASN A 122 30.52 -5.62 7.98
CA ASN A 122 31.50 -6.17 8.90
C ASN A 122 31.55 -7.71 8.93
N ASN A 123 30.59 -8.42 8.34
CA ASN A 123 30.59 -9.89 8.32
C ASN A 123 29.79 -10.48 7.13
N PRO A 124 30.44 -10.72 5.96
CA PRO A 124 29.78 -11.28 4.76
C PRO A 124 29.32 -12.75 4.91
N LYS A 125 29.59 -13.39 6.05
CA LYS A 125 29.18 -14.79 6.35
C LYS A 125 27.88 -14.89 7.14
N ILE A 126 27.31 -13.78 7.62
CA ILE A 126 25.98 -13.79 8.23
C ILE A 126 24.98 -13.68 7.08
N SER A 127 24.61 -14.85 6.56
CA SER A 127 23.45 -15.05 5.69
C SER A 127 22.26 -14.22 6.20
N MET A 128 21.52 -13.59 5.29
CA MET A 128 20.36 -12.71 5.56
C MET A 128 19.70 -12.98 6.91
N ARG A 129 19.71 -11.99 7.82
CA ARG A 129 18.96 -12.12 9.08
C ARG A 129 17.49 -12.45 8.75
N PRO A 130 16.84 -13.38 9.48
CA PRO A 130 15.45 -13.77 9.21
C PRO A 130 14.47 -12.60 9.24
N THR A 131 14.82 -11.50 9.90
CA THR A 131 14.04 -10.27 9.90
C THR A 131 14.05 -9.52 8.55
N VAL A 132 15.17 -9.56 7.82
CA VAL A 132 15.30 -8.89 6.51
C VAL A 132 14.49 -9.62 5.43
N THR A 133 14.41 -10.95 5.49
CA THR A 133 13.51 -11.74 4.63
C THR A 133 12.05 -11.37 4.86
N VAL A 134 11.62 -11.27 6.11
CA VAL A 134 10.23 -10.93 6.44
C VAL A 134 9.84 -9.54 5.92
N ILE A 135 10.72 -8.54 6.04
CA ILE A 135 10.46 -7.19 5.52
C ILE A 135 10.42 -7.19 3.98
N ASN A 136 11.27 -7.99 3.33
CA ASN A 136 11.24 -8.13 1.88
C ASN A 136 9.91 -8.71 1.41
N ASP A 137 9.46 -9.80 2.02
CA ASP A 137 8.20 -10.44 1.68
C ASP A 137 7.03 -9.49 1.91
N LEU A 138 7.00 -8.81 3.07
CA LEU A 138 6.02 -7.78 3.40
C LEU A 138 5.97 -6.67 2.34
N CYS A 139 7.12 -6.07 1.99
CA CYS A 139 7.21 -5.06 0.94
C CYS A 139 6.64 -5.55 -0.38
N THR A 140 7.02 -6.76 -0.82
CA THR A 140 6.59 -7.29 -2.11
C THR A 140 5.10 -7.59 -2.14
N ASN A 141 4.53 -8.05 -1.03
CA ASN A 141 3.09 -8.30 -0.88
C ASN A 141 2.32 -6.98 -0.93
N VAL A 142 2.69 -5.99 -0.11
CA VAL A 142 2.03 -4.68 -0.10
C VAL A 142 2.10 -3.97 -1.46
N ILE A 143 3.25 -4.00 -2.14
CA ILE A 143 3.38 -3.42 -3.48
C ILE A 143 2.43 -4.10 -4.47
N ARG A 144 2.29 -5.42 -4.38
CA ARG A 144 1.41 -6.21 -5.26
C ARG A 144 -0.06 -5.88 -4.99
N ASP A 145 -0.44 -5.81 -3.72
CA ASP A 145 -1.81 -5.52 -3.30
C ASP A 145 -2.21 -4.08 -3.65
N LEU A 146 -1.32 -3.11 -3.42
CA LEU A 146 -1.56 -1.72 -3.84
C LEU A 146 -1.65 -1.57 -5.37
N ARG A 147 -0.86 -2.32 -6.14
CA ARG A 147 -1.01 -2.35 -7.60
C ARG A 147 -2.38 -2.87 -8.00
N LEU A 148 -2.86 -3.93 -7.37
CA LEU A 148 -4.20 -4.47 -7.61
C LEU A 148 -5.28 -3.44 -7.27
N ILE A 149 -5.24 -2.88 -6.06
CA ILE A 149 -6.21 -1.92 -5.55
C ILE A 149 -6.28 -0.67 -6.45
N ASN A 150 -5.14 -0.11 -6.83
CA ASN A 150 -5.10 1.05 -7.72
C ASN A 150 -5.68 0.75 -9.11
N ASN A 151 -5.47 -0.47 -9.64
CA ASN A 151 -6.08 -0.87 -10.90
C ASN A 151 -7.60 -1.03 -10.77
N LEU A 152 -8.11 -1.55 -9.64
CA LEU A 152 -9.55 -1.64 -9.39
C LEU A 152 -10.25 -0.28 -9.36
N GLN A 153 -9.54 0.77 -8.94
CA GLN A 153 -10.04 2.15 -8.96
C GLN A 153 -10.08 2.76 -10.37
N HIS A 154 -9.39 2.18 -11.35
CA HIS A 154 -9.38 2.69 -12.72
C HIS A 154 -10.79 2.74 -13.30
N ILE A 155 -11.11 3.76 -14.10
CA ILE A 155 -12.48 4.05 -14.56
C ILE A 155 -13.13 2.87 -15.31
N ASN A 156 -12.34 2.09 -16.06
CA ASN A 156 -12.82 0.90 -16.77
C ASN A 156 -13.38 -0.18 -15.82
N ILE A 157 -12.85 -0.27 -14.59
CA ILE A 157 -13.27 -1.26 -13.59
C ILE A 157 -14.23 -0.61 -12.59
N SER A 158 -13.97 0.62 -12.13
CA SER A 158 -14.85 1.35 -11.20
C SER A 158 -15.23 0.53 -9.96
N MET A 159 -14.25 -0.15 -9.34
CA MET A 159 -14.42 -0.89 -8.09
C MET A 159 -13.39 -0.42 -7.05
N PRO A 160 -13.38 0.86 -6.65
CA PRO A 160 -12.41 1.33 -5.67
C PRO A 160 -12.56 0.56 -4.36
N LEU A 161 -11.44 0.11 -3.82
CA LEU A 161 -11.32 -0.53 -2.52
C LEU A 161 -10.22 0.16 -1.74
N THR A 162 -10.36 0.27 -0.43
CA THR A 162 -9.24 0.60 0.44
C THR A 162 -8.45 -0.66 0.77
N PHE A 163 -7.24 -0.50 1.29
CA PHE A 163 -6.42 -1.63 1.72
C PHE A 163 -7.11 -2.45 2.82
N LYS A 164 -7.74 -1.80 3.80
CA LYS A 164 -8.50 -2.48 4.87
C LYS A 164 -9.69 -3.24 4.32
N GLN A 165 -10.42 -2.67 3.36
CA GLN A 165 -11.52 -3.36 2.69
C GLN A 165 -11.02 -4.59 1.94
N PHE A 166 -9.87 -4.49 1.26
CA PHE A 166 -9.24 -5.61 0.56
C PHE A 166 -8.80 -6.72 1.52
N GLU A 167 -8.16 -6.39 2.63
CA GLU A 167 -7.77 -7.35 3.67
C GLU A 167 -8.99 -8.08 4.25
N LEU A 168 -10.11 -7.37 4.46
CA LEU A 168 -11.33 -7.96 5.01
C LEU A 168 -12.01 -8.94 4.05
N ILE A 169 -12.16 -8.58 2.77
CA ILE A 169 -12.85 -9.44 1.79
C ILE A 169 -11.96 -10.58 1.31
N GLY A 170 -10.65 -10.35 1.26
CA GLY A 170 -9.68 -11.29 0.70
C GLY A 170 -9.80 -11.48 -0.82
N THR A 171 -8.87 -12.26 -1.35
CA THR A 171 -8.68 -12.46 -2.80
C THR A 171 -9.82 -13.26 -3.43
N SER A 172 -10.31 -14.30 -2.76
CA SER A 172 -11.37 -15.17 -3.30
C SER A 172 -12.68 -14.43 -3.55
N ILE A 173 -13.12 -13.59 -2.60
CA ILE A 173 -14.34 -12.78 -2.75
C ILE A 173 -14.14 -11.68 -3.80
N LEU A 174 -12.93 -11.13 -3.91
CA LEU A 174 -12.62 -10.17 -4.97
C LEU A 174 -12.79 -10.79 -6.36
N ILE A 175 -12.25 -12.00 -6.57
CA ILE A 175 -12.41 -12.73 -7.84
C ILE A 175 -13.91 -12.96 -8.14
N ASP A 176 -14.70 -13.37 -7.15
CA ASP A 176 -16.14 -13.54 -7.33
C ASP A 176 -16.86 -12.26 -7.75
N ARG A 177 -16.48 -11.11 -7.17
CA ARG A 177 -17.04 -9.81 -7.55
C ARG A 177 -16.65 -9.42 -8.97
N LEU A 178 -15.44 -9.75 -9.41
CA LEU A 178 -14.99 -9.50 -10.79
C LEU A 178 -15.74 -10.38 -11.79
N LEU A 179 -15.92 -11.66 -11.48
CA LEU A 179 -16.64 -12.62 -12.32
C LEU A 179 -18.12 -12.27 -12.45
N ARG A 180 -18.78 -11.83 -11.38
CA ARG A 180 -20.17 -11.33 -11.44
C ARG A 180 -20.34 -10.09 -12.32
N ARG A 181 -19.25 -9.36 -12.60
CA ARG A 181 -19.22 -8.20 -13.51
C ARG A 181 -18.70 -8.55 -14.90
N ASN A 182 -18.54 -9.84 -15.21
CA ASN A 182 -18.01 -10.36 -16.47
C ASN A 182 -16.59 -9.84 -16.80
N LEU A 183 -15.78 -9.49 -15.80
CA LEU A 183 -14.42 -8.98 -15.95
C LEU A 183 -13.39 -10.13 -15.94
N HIS A 184 -13.57 -11.13 -16.80
CA HIS A 184 -12.78 -12.37 -16.80
C HIS A 184 -11.29 -12.15 -17.12
N GLU A 185 -10.99 -11.30 -18.10
CA GLU A 185 -9.60 -10.99 -18.49
C GLU A 185 -8.84 -10.31 -17.35
N PHE A 186 -9.50 -9.36 -16.69
CA PHE A 186 -8.95 -8.69 -15.53
C PHE A 186 -8.78 -9.69 -14.37
N ALA A 187 -9.79 -10.52 -14.07
CA ALA A 187 -9.70 -11.55 -13.03
C ALA A 187 -8.50 -12.49 -13.25
N THR A 188 -8.26 -12.91 -14.50
CA THR A 188 -7.10 -13.75 -14.87
C THR A 188 -5.77 -13.02 -14.65
N SER A 189 -5.73 -11.72 -14.92
CA SER A 189 -4.54 -10.91 -14.65
C SER A 189 -4.28 -10.77 -13.14
N VAL A 190 -5.36 -10.67 -12.35
CA VAL A 190 -5.29 -10.58 -10.88
C VAL A 190 -4.79 -11.89 -10.26
N THR A 191 -5.28 -13.06 -10.69
CA THR A 191 -4.82 -14.36 -10.16
C THR A 191 -3.33 -14.58 -10.44
N LYS A 192 -2.86 -14.21 -11.64
CA LYS A 192 -1.43 -14.25 -12.00
C LYS A 192 -0.59 -13.28 -11.16
N LEU A 193 -1.08 -12.06 -10.96
CA LEU A 193 -0.40 -11.07 -10.12
C LEU A 193 -0.22 -11.59 -8.69
N LEU A 194 -1.30 -12.14 -8.10
CA LEU A 194 -1.37 -12.69 -6.74
C LEU A 194 -0.72 -14.06 -6.56
N ARG A 195 -0.30 -14.73 -7.65
CA ARG A 195 0.27 -16.09 -7.64
C ARG A 195 -0.66 -17.10 -6.95
N MET A 196 -1.96 -16.99 -7.23
CA MET A 196 -2.95 -17.91 -6.67
C MET A 196 -2.78 -19.32 -7.24
N PRO A 197 -3.10 -20.39 -6.46
CA PRO A 197 -3.18 -21.74 -6.99
C PRO A 197 -4.17 -21.82 -8.17
N ALA A 198 -3.87 -22.68 -9.15
CA ALA A 198 -4.69 -22.81 -10.36
C ALA A 198 -6.15 -23.20 -10.05
N GLU A 199 -6.37 -24.01 -9.01
CA GLU A 199 -7.70 -24.47 -8.58
C GLU A 199 -8.60 -23.30 -8.14
N GLU A 200 -8.08 -22.39 -7.32
CA GLU A 200 -8.83 -21.24 -6.80
C GLU A 200 -8.88 -20.06 -7.76
N GLY A 201 -7.88 -19.97 -8.66
CA GLY A 201 -7.73 -18.90 -9.63
C GLY A 201 -8.27 -19.26 -11.01
N GLU A 202 -7.36 -19.71 -11.89
CA GLU A 202 -7.63 -19.86 -13.33
C GLU A 202 -8.75 -20.86 -13.64
N ASN A 203 -8.78 -22.02 -12.96
CA ASN A 203 -9.79 -23.05 -13.21
C ASN A 203 -11.20 -22.53 -12.89
N ARG A 204 -11.34 -21.80 -11.78
CA ARG A 204 -12.62 -21.20 -11.37
C ARG A 204 -13.13 -20.17 -12.37
N ILE A 205 -12.23 -19.32 -12.87
CA ILE A 205 -12.55 -18.29 -13.87
C ILE A 205 -13.02 -18.96 -15.17
N LEU A 206 -12.33 -20.01 -15.62
CA LEU A 206 -12.66 -20.73 -16.85
C LEU A 206 -14.02 -21.42 -16.76
N VAL A 207 -14.32 -22.09 -15.64
CA VAL A 207 -15.61 -22.75 -15.42
C VAL A 207 -16.75 -21.73 -15.48
N GLN A 208 -16.60 -20.59 -14.78
CA GLN A 208 -17.66 -19.59 -14.76
C GLN A 208 -17.83 -18.91 -16.13
N TRP A 209 -16.74 -18.70 -16.87
CA TRP A 209 -16.80 -18.19 -18.24
C TRP A 209 -17.53 -19.16 -19.18
N ALA A 210 -17.28 -20.47 -19.06
CA ALA A 210 -17.94 -21.50 -19.88
C ALA A 210 -19.45 -21.61 -19.59
N VAL A 211 -19.90 -21.32 -18.37
CA VAL A 211 -21.32 -21.35 -17.97
C VAL A 211 -22.08 -20.09 -18.37
N GLN A 212 -21.38 -18.97 -18.59
CA GLN A 212 -21.96 -17.68 -18.96
C GLN A 212 -22.02 -17.43 -20.48
N GLN A 213 -21.58 -18.38 -21.31
CA GLN A 213 -21.83 -18.43 -22.75
C GLN A 213 -23.18 -19.08 -23.05
#